data_AF-A0AB37JAE1-F1
#
_entry.id   AF-A0AB37JAE1-F1
#
_cell.length_a   1.000
_cell.length_b   1.000
_cell.length_c   1.000
_cell.angle_alpha   90.00
_cell.angle_beta   90.00
_cell.angle_gamma   90.00
#
_symmetry.space_group_name_H-M   'P 1'
#
loop_
_entity.id
_entity.type
_entity.pdbx_description
1 polymer ?
#
loop_
_entity_poly.entity_id
_entity_poly.type
_entity_poly.pdbx_seq_one_letter_code
_entity_poly.pdbx_strand_id
1 'polypeptide(L)' 'MIFFFCIIRSWFMCMKKFNEVVATHPSLESVLIPIGDGMMVSKVKK' A
#
# COMPACT_ATOMS: atom_id res chain seq x y z
N MET A 1 -26.12 1.29 0.94
CA MET A 1 -25.15 0.76 -0.06
C MET A 1 -24.15 1.80 -0.55
N ILE A 2 -24.56 3.04 -0.85
CA ILE A 2 -23.66 4.12 -1.35
C ILE A 2 -22.52 4.44 -0.36
N PHE A 3 -22.82 4.52 0.94
CA PHE A 3 -21.82 4.82 1.98
C PHE A 3 -20.69 3.79 2.01
N PHE A 4 -21.02 2.50 1.89
CA PHE A 4 -20.05 1.40 1.87
C PHE A 4 -19.14 1.47 0.63
N PHE A 5 -19.69 1.78 -0.54
CA PHE A 5 -18.92 1.96 -1.77
C PHE A 5 -17.95 3.15 -1.66
N CYS A 6 -18.38 4.26 -1.06
CA CYS A 6 -17.51 5.41 -0.82
C CYS A 6 -16.32 5.08 0.10
N ILE A 7 -16.55 4.27 1.14
CA ILE A 7 -15.50 3.83 2.06
C ILE A 7 -14.46 2.97 1.32
N ILE A 8 -14.90 1.98 0.54
CA ILE A 8 -13.99 1.10 -0.21
C ILE A 8 -13.18 1.91 -1.23
N ARG A 9 -13.84 2.83 -1.96
CA ARG A 9 -13.15 3.70 -2.92
C ARG A 9 -12.09 4.57 -2.23
N SER A 10 -12.42 5.15 -1.08
CA SER A 10 -11.49 5.97 -0.30
C SER A 10 -10.29 5.15 0.17
N TRP A 11 -10.55 3.98 0.76
CA TRP A 11 -9.51 3.05 1.20
C TRP A 11 -8.58 2.64 0.06
N PHE A 12 -9.13 2.29 -1.11
CA PHE A 12 -8.34 1.91 -2.28
C PHE A 12 -7.41 3.05 -2.75
N MET A 13 -7.89 4.29 -2.75
CA MET A 13 -7.07 5.46 -3.11
C MET A 13 -5.93 5.69 -2.11
N CYS A 14 -6.21 5.55 -0.81
CA CYS A 14 -5.18 5.63 0.23
C CYS A 14 -4.12 4.53 0.08
N MET A 15 -4.55 3.28 -0.12
CA MET A 15 -3.64 2.13 -0.25
C MET A 15 -2.79 2.22 -1.53
N LYS A 16 -3.37 2.66 -2.65
CA LYS A 16 -2.62 2.91 -3.88
C LYS A 16 -1.54 3.97 -3.65
N LYS A 17 -1.89 5.08 -2.98
CA LYS A 17 -0.93 6.15 -2.73
C LYS A 17 0.19 5.71 -1.78
N PHE A 18 -0.17 4.95 -0.76
CA PHE A 18 0.80 4.34 0.15
C PHE A 18 1.80 3.45 -0.61
N ASN A 19 1.31 2.58 -1.51
CA ASN A 19 2.18 1.70 -2.29
C ASN A 19 3.15 2.47 -3.20
N GLU A 20 2.69 3.55 -3.84
CA GLU A 20 3.57 4.43 -4.64
C GLU A 20 4.67 5.08 -3.80
N VAL A 21 4.34 5.56 -2.59
CA VAL A 21 5.29 6.21 -1.69
C VAL A 21 6.34 5.20 -1.21
N VAL A 22 5.92 4.03 -0.74
CA VAL A 22 6.86 3.03 -0.20
C VAL A 22 7.74 2.40 -1.28
N ALA A 23 7.24 2.29 -2.52
CA ALA A 23 8.04 1.81 -3.65
C ALA A 23 9.12 2.81 -4.10
N THR A 24 8.88 4.12 -3.92
CA THR A 24 9.80 5.18 -4.36
C THR A 24 10.66 5.75 -3.23
N HIS A 25 10.41 5.35 -1.98
CA HIS A 25 11.08 5.93 -0.82
C HIS A 25 12.60 5.61 -0.83
N PRO A 26 13.49 6.61 -0.82
CA PRO A 26 14.92 6.40 -1.06
C PRO A 26 15.59 5.54 0.01
N SER A 27 15.16 5.65 1.27
CA SER A 27 15.71 4.91 2.42
C SER A 27 15.07 3.54 2.66
N LEU A 28 14.12 3.11 1.83
CA LEU A 28 13.46 1.82 1.98
C LEU A 28 13.81 0.90 0.81
N GLU A 29 13.97 -0.38 1.12
CA GLU A 29 13.86 -1.48 0.16
C GLU A 29 12.56 -2.20 0.47
N SER A 30 11.60 -2.14 -0.45
CA SER A 30 10.27 -2.69 -0.27
C SER A 30 9.96 -3.75 -1.32
N VAL A 31 9.31 -4.83 -0.89
CA VAL A 31 8.86 -5.93 -1.75
C VAL A 31 7.40 -6.21 -1.45
N LEU A 32 6.58 -6.27 -2.50
CA LEU A 32 5.19 -6.69 -2.42
C LEU A 32 5.12 -8.21 -2.63
N ILE A 33 4.60 -8.93 -1.64
CA ILE A 33 4.45 -10.38 -1.65
C ILE A 33 2.95 -10.70 -1.77
N PRO A 34 2.51 -11.46 -2.79
CA PRO A 34 1.10 -11.76 -3.02
C PRO A 34 0.59 -12.87 -2.09
N ILE A 35 0.60 -12.61 -0.78
CA ILE A 35 0.07 -13.49 0.27
C ILE A 35 -1.16 -12.82 0.89
N GLY A 36 -2.27 -13.54 0.98
CA GLY A 36 -3.55 -13.00 1.47
C GLY A 36 -4.04 -11.84 0.60
N ASP A 37 -4.43 -10.74 1.24
CA ASP A 37 -4.83 -9.49 0.56
C ASP A 37 -3.63 -8.70 -0.04
N GLY A 38 -2.42 -9.27 0.02
CA GLY A 38 -1.17 -8.64 -0.37
C GLY A 38 -0.41 -8.11 0.85
N MET A 39 0.84 -8.56 1.02
CA MET A 39 1.69 -8.17 2.14
C MET A 39 2.91 -7.42 1.63
N MET A 40 3.13 -6.21 2.14
CA MET A 40 4.33 -5.42 1.84
C MET A 40 5.36 -5.60 2.94
N VAL A 41 6.57 -6.00 2.57
CA VAL A 41 7.71 -6.10 3.47
C VAL A 41 8.71 -5.01 3.09
N SER A 42 9.03 -4.14 4.04
CA SER A 42 9.95 -3.02 3.83
C SER A 42 11.09 -3.07 4.84
N LYS A 43 12.32 -2.88 4.37
CA LYS A 43 13.54 -2.81 5.19
C LYS A 43 14.15 -1.42 5.04
N VAL A 44 14.58 -0.85 6.16
CA VAL A 44 15.32 0.42 6.16
C VAL A 44 16.75 0.17 5.69
N LYS A 45 17.19 0.91 4.67
CA LYS A 45 18.58 0.95 4.23
C LYS A 45 19.40 1.63 5.33
N LYS A 46 20.47 0.98 5.78
CA LYS A 46 21.46 1.60 6.67
C LYS A 46 22.39 2.51 5.89
#